data_AF-A0A961QRI8-F1
#
_entry.id   AF-A0A961QRI8-F1
#
_cell.length_a   1.000
_cell.length_b   1.000
_cell.length_c   1.000
_cell.angle_alpha   90.00
_cell.angle_beta   90.00
_cell.angle_gamma   90.00
#
_symmetry.space_group_name_H-M   'P 1'
#
loop_
_entity.id
_entity.type
_entity.pdbx_description
1 polymer ?
#
loop_
_entity_poly.entity_id
_entity_poly.type
_entity_poly.pdbx_seq_one_letter_code
_entity_poly.pdbx_strand_id
1 'polypeptide(L)'
;MSEQETEAGLAESLLRRAAPDRAEFEDLVIVPIFAVVVALILGALTMLATNVDLPTIGKSYLALVQGSVGSLNALSETLTAAAPLTLAGLGIALGFRAGLFNIGAEGQLLVGGMAAVITGFSFPGLPMAIHLPLALLAGAV
;
A
#
# COMPACT_ATOMS: atom_id res chain seq x y z
N MET A 1 16.86 31.23 33.80
CA MET A 1 16.53 30.81 32.43
C MET A 1 15.47 31.78 31.94
N SER A 2 15.83 32.66 31.01
CA SER A 2 14.93 33.73 30.55
C SER A 2 13.90 33.18 29.57
N GLU A 3 12.71 33.80 29.50
CA GLU A 3 11.64 33.37 28.57
C GLU A 3 12.12 33.26 27.10
N GLN A 4 13.09 34.08 26.70
CA GLN A 4 13.73 34.03 25.37
C GLN A 4 14.49 32.73 25.10
N GLU A 5 15.09 32.10 26.10
CA GLU A 5 15.78 30.80 25.94
C GLU A 5 14.76 29.66 25.73
N THR A 6 13.54 29.82 26.24
CA THR A 6 12.46 28.82 26.14
C THR A 6 11.77 28.88 24.79
N GLU A 7 11.51 30.08 24.25
CA GLU A 7 10.94 30.25 22.91
C GLU A 7 11.90 29.78 21.80
N ALA A 8 13.19 30.06 21.93
CA ALA A 8 14.20 29.61 20.97
C ALA A 8 14.31 28.07 20.94
N GLY A 9 14.34 27.42 22.11
CA GLY A 9 14.35 25.96 22.21
C GLY A 9 13.06 25.31 21.72
N LEU A 10 11.91 25.96 21.96
CA LEU A 10 10.62 25.50 21.44
C LEU A 10 10.59 25.58 19.91
N ALA A 11 10.98 26.72 19.33
CA ALA A 11 11.05 26.91 17.89
C ALA A 11 11.96 25.87 17.22
N GLU A 12 13.13 25.58 17.79
CA GLU A 12 14.04 24.55 17.28
C GLU A 12 13.44 23.14 17.39
N SER A 13 12.76 22.81 18.48
CA SER A 13 12.08 21.52 18.65
C SER A 13 10.89 21.34 17.70
N LEU A 14 10.19 22.43 17.36
CA LEU A 14 9.10 22.45 16.38
C LEU A 14 9.64 22.34 14.95
N LEU A 15 10.73 23.02 14.63
CA LEU A 15 11.42 22.91 13.34
C LEU A 15 11.96 21.50 13.10
N ARG A 16 12.53 20.85 14.13
CA ARG A 16 12.95 19.44 14.08
C ARG A 16 11.80 18.45 13.93
N ARG A 17 10.57 18.80 14.32
CA ARG A 17 9.38 17.96 14.14
C ARG A 17 8.66 18.21 12.81
N ALA A 18 8.85 19.39 12.22
CA ALA A 18 8.16 19.79 11.00
C ALA A 18 8.89 19.33 9.72
N ALA A 19 10.21 19.18 9.77
CA ALA A 19 11.00 18.68 8.64
C ALA A 19 11.45 17.24 8.91
N PRO A 20 11.07 16.26 8.07
CA PRO A 20 11.59 14.91 8.18
C PRO A 20 13.11 14.93 8.03
N ASP A 21 13.78 14.09 8.79
CA ASP A 21 15.22 14.00 8.78
C ASP A 21 15.72 13.35 7.46
N ARG A 22 17.03 13.42 7.19
CA ARG A 22 17.58 12.87 5.94
C ARG A 22 17.42 11.35 5.85
N ALA A 23 17.54 10.62 6.95
CA ALA A 23 17.38 9.17 6.99
C ALA A 23 15.91 8.78 6.72
N GLU A 24 14.95 9.55 7.24
CA GLU A 24 13.52 9.35 6.97
C GLU A 24 13.17 9.55 5.48
N PHE A 25 13.85 10.48 4.79
CA PHE A 25 13.67 10.67 3.34
C PHE A 25 14.29 9.52 2.52
N GLU A 26 15.46 9.03 2.93
CA GLU A 26 16.10 7.87 2.29
C GLU A 26 15.20 6.63 2.39
N ASP A 27 14.63 6.36 3.56
CA ASP A 27 13.72 5.23 3.77
C ASP A 27 12.41 5.38 2.97
N LEU A 28 11.88 6.60 2.86
CA LEU A 28 10.60 6.85 2.18
C LEU A 28 10.70 6.78 0.65
N VAL A 29 11.84 7.17 0.08
CA VAL A 29 11.98 7.34 -1.38
C VAL A 29 12.97 6.35 -1.98
N ILE A 30 14.14 6.17 -1.36
CA ILE A 30 15.19 5.30 -1.93
C ILE A 30 14.78 3.84 -1.83
N VAL A 31 14.24 3.41 -0.69
CA VAL A 31 13.86 2.00 -0.48
C VAL A 31 12.80 1.54 -1.50
N PRO A 32 11.67 2.25 -1.72
CA PRO A 32 10.68 1.84 -2.71
C PRO A 32 11.22 1.88 -4.15
N ILE A 33 11.99 2.91 -4.51
CA ILE A 33 12.59 3.00 -5.85
C ILE A 33 13.54 1.83 -6.09
N PHE A 34 14.40 1.53 -5.11
CA PHE A 34 15.31 0.39 -5.17
C PHE A 34 14.54 -0.92 -5.30
N ALA A 35 13.49 -1.12 -4.51
CA ALA A 35 12.64 -2.30 -4.61
C ALA A 35 12.02 -2.46 -6.00
N VAL A 36 11.50 -1.38 -6.60
CA VAL A 36 10.95 -1.38 -7.96
C VAL A 36 12.03 -1.75 -8.98
N VAL A 37 13.22 -1.15 -8.91
CA VAL A 37 14.32 -1.45 -9.83
C VAL A 37 14.74 -2.92 -9.74
N VAL A 38 14.91 -3.44 -8.51
CA VAL A 38 15.24 -4.85 -8.28
C VAL A 38 14.14 -5.77 -8.82
N ALA A 39 12.87 -5.46 -8.56
CA ALA A 39 11.74 -6.24 -9.07
C ALA A 39 11.71 -6.27 -10.62
N LEU A 40 11.96 -5.13 -11.27
CA LEU A 40 12.05 -5.07 -12.73
C LEU A 40 13.22 -5.92 -13.24
N ILE A 41 14.40 -5.83 -12.63
CA ILE A 41 15.56 -6.66 -13.01
C ILE A 41 15.25 -8.15 -12.84
N LEU A 42 14.70 -8.57 -11.70
CA LEU A 42 14.34 -9.96 -11.44
C LEU A 42 13.30 -10.47 -12.44
N GLY A 43 12.31 -9.64 -12.79
CA GLY A 43 11.35 -9.96 -13.86
C GLY A 43 12.03 -10.18 -15.21
N ALA A 44 13.05 -9.37 -15.55
CA ALA A 44 13.78 -9.48 -16.81
C ALA A 44 14.58 -10.77 -16.84
N LEU A 45 15.27 -11.07 -15.74
CA LEU A 45 16.03 -12.31 -15.58
C LEU A 45 15.13 -13.54 -15.66
N THR A 46 13.92 -13.48 -15.12
CA THR A 46 12.95 -14.59 -15.19
C THR A 46 12.42 -14.78 -16.62
N MET A 47 12.14 -13.70 -17.34
CA MET A 47 11.78 -13.76 -18.76
C MET A 47 12.94 -14.29 -19.63
N LEU A 48 14.18 -13.88 -19.35
CA LEU A 48 15.36 -14.43 -20.03
C LEU A 48 15.54 -15.93 -19.73
N ALA A 49 15.36 -16.34 -18.46
CA ALA A 49 15.45 -17.74 -18.04
C ALA A 49 14.40 -18.64 -18.71
N THR A 50 13.28 -18.06 -19.16
CA THR A 50 12.22 -18.75 -19.90
C THR A 50 12.35 -18.63 -21.42
N ASN A 51 13.51 -18.18 -21.92
CA ASN A 51 13.84 -17.99 -23.34
C ASN A 51 12.95 -16.98 -24.08
N VAL A 52 12.49 -15.92 -23.40
CA VAL A 52 11.82 -14.79 -24.06
C VAL A 52 12.87 -13.91 -24.75
N ASP A 53 12.59 -13.48 -25.97
CA ASP A 53 13.49 -12.61 -26.75
C ASP A 53 13.56 -11.18 -26.18
N LEU A 54 14.75 -10.54 -26.28
CA LEU A 54 14.99 -9.18 -25.77
C LEU A 54 13.96 -8.13 -26.25
N PRO A 55 13.56 -8.11 -27.54
CA PRO A 55 12.53 -7.19 -28.01
C PRO A 55 11.17 -7.39 -27.30
N THR A 56 10.76 -8.63 -27.09
CA THR A 56 9.53 -8.95 -26.35
C THR A 56 9.62 -8.52 -24.90
N ILE A 57 10.77 -8.73 -24.23
CA ILE A 57 10.98 -8.24 -22.84
C ILE A 57 10.80 -6.71 -22.77
N GLY A 58 11.37 -5.97 -23.71
CA GLY A 58 11.19 -4.51 -23.80
C GLY A 58 9.72 -4.12 -23.97
N LYS A 59 8.98 -4.83 -24.82
CA LYS A 59 7.53 -4.61 -25.00
C LYS A 59 6.74 -4.94 -23.73
N SER A 60 7.13 -5.96 -22.96
CA SER A 60 6.49 -6.31 -21.69
C SER A 60 6.60 -5.18 -20.68
N TYR A 61 7.77 -4.54 -20.55
CA TYR A 61 7.91 -3.37 -19.68
C TYR A 61 7.14 -2.15 -20.17
N LEU A 62 7.12 -1.93 -21.49
CA LEU A 62 6.28 -0.87 -22.06
C LEU A 62 4.80 -1.12 -21.76
N ALA A 63 4.34 -2.36 -21.89
CA ALA A 63 2.99 -2.77 -21.57
C ALA A 63 2.67 -2.58 -20.07
N LEU A 64 3.63 -2.84 -19.16
CA LEU A 64 3.45 -2.56 -17.73
C LEU A 64 3.22 -1.07 -17.45
N VAL A 65 3.98 -0.19 -18.11
CA VAL A 65 3.78 1.27 -17.96
C VAL A 65 2.45 1.70 -18.58
N GLN A 66 2.10 1.19 -19.76
CA GLN A 66 0.83 1.49 -20.41
C GLN A 66 -0.38 1.01 -19.62
N GLY A 67 -0.30 -0.21 -19.06
CA GLY A 67 -1.37 -0.82 -18.26
C GLY A 67 -1.52 -0.22 -16.86
N SER A 68 -0.49 0.45 -16.33
CA SER A 68 -0.56 1.09 -15.01
C SER A 68 -0.96 2.58 -15.10
N VAL A 69 -0.37 3.34 -16.03
CA VAL A 69 -0.55 4.81 -16.08
C VAL A 69 -0.82 5.36 -17.48
N GLY A 70 -0.89 4.50 -18.51
CA GLY A 70 -1.03 4.92 -19.92
C GLY A 70 -2.39 5.49 -20.30
N SER A 71 -3.40 5.38 -19.44
CA SER A 71 -4.74 5.96 -19.64
C SER A 71 -5.40 6.26 -18.30
N LEU A 72 -6.49 7.04 -18.32
CA LEU A 72 -7.28 7.28 -17.11
C LEU A 72 -7.88 5.99 -16.53
N ASN A 73 -8.27 5.04 -17.38
CA ASN A 73 -8.79 3.75 -16.94
C ASN A 73 -7.69 2.91 -16.26
N ALA A 74 -6.51 2.82 -16.89
CA ALA A 74 -5.34 2.14 -16.32
C ALA A 74 -4.93 2.72 -14.96
N LEU A 75 -4.91 4.05 -14.85
CA LEU A 75 -4.62 4.74 -13.60
C LEU A 75 -5.71 4.45 -12.55
N SER A 76 -6.98 4.47 -12.95
CA SER A 76 -8.11 4.15 -12.07
C SER A 76 -8.02 2.71 -11.54
N GLU A 77 -7.70 1.73 -12.39
CA GLU A 77 -7.51 0.34 -11.97
C GLU A 77 -6.32 0.20 -11.01
N THR A 78 -5.21 0.86 -11.32
CA THR A 78 -4.02 0.88 -10.45
C THR A 78 -4.35 1.45 -9.07
N LEU A 79 -5.05 2.59 -9.01
CA LEU A 79 -5.47 3.19 -7.75
C LEU A 79 -6.50 2.33 -7.00
N THR A 80 -7.43 1.69 -7.72
CA THR A 80 -8.42 0.77 -7.13
C THR A 80 -7.76 -0.42 -6.46
N ALA A 81 -6.70 -0.97 -7.07
CA ALA A 81 -5.91 -2.04 -6.47
C ALA A 81 -4.99 -1.55 -5.34
N ALA A 82 -4.36 -0.39 -5.50
CA ALA A 82 -3.38 0.14 -4.55
C ALA A 82 -4.01 0.69 -3.26
N ALA A 83 -5.21 1.28 -3.33
CA ALA A 83 -5.89 1.88 -2.19
C ALA A 83 -6.06 0.91 -0.99
N PRO A 84 -6.66 -0.29 -1.15
CA PRO A 84 -6.82 -1.22 -0.02
C PRO A 84 -5.48 -1.71 0.53
N LEU A 85 -4.48 -1.96 -0.33
CA LEU A 85 -3.13 -2.37 0.08
C LEU A 85 -2.42 -1.27 0.90
N THR A 86 -2.59 -0.01 0.51
CA THR A 86 -2.03 1.14 1.23
C THR A 86 -2.66 1.27 2.61
N LEU A 87 -3.98 1.13 2.69
CA LEU A 87 -4.70 1.15 3.98
C LEU A 87 -4.29 -0.01 4.89
N ALA A 88 -4.10 -1.21 4.33
CA ALA A 88 -3.59 -2.34 5.11
C ALA A 88 -2.15 -2.10 5.59
N GLY A 89 -1.26 -1.58 4.76
CA GLY A 89 0.09 -1.21 5.15
C GLY A 89 0.12 -0.21 6.31
N LEU A 90 -0.75 0.81 6.28
CA LEU A 90 -0.93 1.76 7.38
C LEU A 90 -1.42 1.07 8.67
N GLY A 91 -2.35 0.12 8.56
CA GLY A 91 -2.83 -0.68 9.71
C GLY A 91 -1.74 -1.57 10.31
N ILE A 92 -0.93 -2.23 9.46
CA ILE A 92 0.20 -3.06 9.91
C ILE A 92 1.24 -2.20 10.62
N ALA A 93 1.51 -0.99 10.12
CA ALA A 93 2.46 -0.07 10.76
C ALA A 93 2.06 0.24 12.21
N LEU A 94 0.76 0.38 12.49
CA LEU A 94 0.26 0.52 13.87
C LEU A 94 0.49 -0.76 14.70
N GLY A 95 0.26 -1.94 14.11
CA GLY A 95 0.52 -3.24 14.75
C GLY A 95 2.00 -3.43 15.12
N PHE A 96 2.91 -3.12 14.21
CA PHE A 96 4.36 -3.14 14.47
C PHE A 96 4.75 -2.18 15.59
N ARG A 97 4.10 -1.00 15.67
CA ARG A 97 4.33 -0.07 16.78
C ARG A 97 3.86 -0.61 18.13
N ALA A 98 2.90 -1.54 18.14
CA ALA A 98 2.44 -2.26 19.32
C ALA A 98 3.23 -3.55 19.59
N GLY A 99 4.27 -3.85 18.81
CA GLY A 99 5.05 -5.09 18.92
C GLY A 99 4.33 -6.33 18.37
N LEU A 100 3.21 -6.15 17.66
CA LEU A 100 2.47 -7.23 17.04
C LEU A 100 2.96 -7.44 15.60
N PHE A 101 3.45 -8.63 15.31
CA PHE A 101 3.92 -9.00 13.99
C PHE A 101 2.78 -9.60 13.15
N ASN A 102 2.48 -9.00 12.00
CA ASN A 102 1.47 -9.52 11.05
C ASN A 102 2.12 -9.80 9.68
N ILE A 103 2.02 -11.04 9.20
CA ILE A 103 2.51 -11.49 7.88
C ILE A 103 1.36 -11.70 6.89
N GLY A 104 0.13 -11.83 7.38
CA GLY A 104 -1.02 -12.30 6.61
C GLY A 104 -1.99 -11.21 6.17
N ALA A 105 -1.64 -9.93 6.29
CA ALA A 105 -2.57 -8.83 6.05
C ALA A 105 -3.19 -8.83 4.64
N GLU A 106 -2.41 -9.19 3.61
CA GLU A 106 -2.94 -9.36 2.24
C GLU A 106 -3.99 -10.49 2.18
N GLY A 107 -3.72 -11.61 2.86
CA GLY A 107 -4.67 -12.70 3.00
C GLY A 107 -5.93 -12.30 3.77
N GLN A 108 -5.79 -11.48 4.82
CA GLN A 108 -6.93 -10.94 5.59
C GLN A 108 -7.79 -10.01 4.73
N LEU A 109 -7.19 -9.16 3.90
CA LEU A 109 -7.94 -8.33 2.94
C LEU A 109 -8.75 -9.20 1.97
N LEU A 110 -8.12 -10.25 1.40
CA LEU A 110 -8.77 -11.16 0.46
C LEU A 110 -9.91 -11.96 1.13
N VAL A 111 -9.64 -12.60 2.26
CA VAL A 111 -10.62 -13.41 2.99
C VAL A 111 -11.75 -12.55 3.55
N GLY A 112 -11.43 -11.38 4.12
CA GLY A 112 -12.40 -10.43 4.63
C GLY A 112 -13.30 -9.86 3.54
N GLY A 113 -12.72 -9.47 2.41
CA GLY A 113 -13.48 -9.03 1.23
C GLY A 113 -14.40 -10.13 0.71
N MET A 114 -13.91 -11.36 0.60
CA MET A 114 -14.71 -12.52 0.20
C MET A 114 -15.86 -12.79 1.19
N ALA A 115 -15.59 -12.77 2.51
CA ALA A 115 -16.61 -12.97 3.53
C ALA A 115 -17.69 -11.87 3.51
N ALA A 116 -17.30 -10.62 3.30
CA ALA A 116 -18.22 -9.49 3.14
C ALA A 116 -19.11 -9.66 1.89
N VAL A 117 -18.53 -10.07 0.75
CA VAL A 117 -19.27 -10.34 -0.49
C VAL A 117 -20.25 -11.50 -0.29
N ILE A 118 -19.80 -12.64 0.24
CA ILE A 118 -20.66 -13.80 0.51
C ILE A 118 -21.83 -13.39 1.41
N THR A 119 -21.56 -12.65 2.48
CA THR A 119 -22.59 -12.16 3.40
C THR A 119 -23.58 -11.23 2.68
N GLY A 120 -23.08 -10.29 1.87
CA GLY A 120 -23.89 -9.34 1.10
C GLY A 120 -24.86 -10.00 0.12
N PHE A 121 -24.51 -11.17 -0.42
CA PHE A 121 -25.37 -11.92 -1.35
C PHE A 121 -26.21 -13.02 -0.67
N SER A 122 -25.81 -13.50 0.50
CA SER A 122 -26.48 -14.63 1.17
C SER A 122 -27.78 -14.25 1.87
N PHE A 123 -27.96 -12.97 2.23
CA PHE A 123 -29.13 -12.53 3.00
C PHE A 123 -29.94 -11.43 2.28
N PRO A 124 -30.69 -11.79 1.22
CA PRO A 124 -31.52 -10.84 0.50
C PRO A 124 -32.68 -10.33 1.36
N GLY A 125 -33.00 -9.03 1.24
CA GLY A 125 -34.16 -8.43 1.88
C GLY A 125 -33.95 -7.87 3.29
N LEU A 126 -32.74 -7.97 3.87
CA LEU A 126 -32.46 -7.25 5.12
C LEU A 126 -32.47 -5.74 4.94
N PRO A 127 -32.97 -4.99 5.94
CA PRO A 127 -32.79 -3.54 5.99
C PRO A 127 -31.31 -3.18 5.94
N MET A 128 -30.96 -2.11 5.20
CA MET A 128 -29.59 -1.63 5.03
C MET A 128 -28.86 -1.42 6.38
N ALA A 129 -29.59 -0.93 7.39
CA ALA A 129 -29.06 -0.69 8.74
C ALA A 129 -28.54 -1.97 9.44
N ILE A 130 -28.99 -3.16 9.03
CA ILE A 130 -28.53 -4.45 9.58
C ILE A 130 -27.58 -5.12 8.58
N HIS A 131 -27.93 -5.07 7.29
CA HIS A 131 -27.18 -5.76 6.26
C HIS A 131 -25.75 -5.23 6.13
N LEU A 132 -25.57 -3.91 6.19
CA LEU A 132 -24.24 -3.30 6.05
C LEU A 132 -23.32 -3.62 7.24
N PRO A 133 -23.74 -3.43 8.52
CA PRO A 133 -22.92 -3.88 9.65
C PRO A 133 -22.61 -5.37 9.62
N LEU A 134 -23.57 -6.22 9.23
CA LEU A 134 -23.36 -7.66 9.14
C LEU A 134 -22.25 -8.00 8.13
N ALA A 135 -22.26 -7.40 6.95
CA ALA A 135 -21.23 -7.60 5.94
C ALA A 135 -19.85 -7.08 6.40
N LEU A 136 -19.81 -5.93 7.09
CA LEU A 136 -18.56 -5.40 7.66
C LEU A 136 -17.98 -6.30 8.75
N LEU A 137 -18.84 -6.81 9.65
CA LEU A 137 -18.42 -7.73 10.72
C LEU A 137 -17.95 -9.06 10.16
N ALA A 138 -18.62 -9.59 9.13
CA ALA A 138 -18.18 -10.80 8.46
C ALA A 138 -16.80 -10.64 7.79
N GLY A 139 -16.51 -9.44 7.27
CA GLY A 139 -15.22 -9.12 6.66
C GLY A 139 -14.11 -8.74 7.64
N ALA A 140 -14.39 -8.61 8.94
CA ALA A 140 -13.41 -8.26 9.96
C ALA A 140 -12.67 -9.51 10.47
N VAL A 141 -11.55 -9.85 9.82
CA VAL A 141 -10.70 -11.03 10.08
C VAL A 141 -9.22 -10.69 10.25
#